data_AF-A0A6J7U248-F1
#
_entry.id   AF-A0A6J7U248-F1
#
_cell.length_a   1.000
_cell.length_b   1.000
_cell.length_c   1.000
_cell.angle_alpha   90.00
_cell.angle_beta   90.00
_cell.angle_gamma   90.00
#
_symmetry.space_group_name_H-M   'P 1'
#
loop_
_entity.id
_entity.type
_entity.pdbx_description
1 polymer ?
#
loop_
_entity_poly.entity_id
_entity_poly.type
_entity_poly.pdbx_seq_one_letter_code
_entity_poly.pdbx_strand_id
1 'polypeptide(L)'
;MRIRPSKRSLRATSIFLVVALGFMAPNFATAEDQGQGKEKSQSSEKSKNSELAATYDSKYWGTPKKDISSSADQDEYDRSQSPIPGIEVAHSEVFGVFPGRPATAAAVPGGKGDLVDHGGQVLSEVHIYPIFWGPSSATFTQAYKDAISNFFGGIQCGAGTVRPTCGGHSDLVKQYFRGAPSKITFPRSFSDSSNPPTSSPTSTSIVAEAAKVVKSAGLTIDPLGLYMVFTSNFPSRANYCAWHSAGSYKATTTSVASWFAVAYMPYVGTMTGCSAKNLPGVTTFTTSQAVHSVINVTTHELYEAMSDSLINNRSAWYDAAGYENGDKCAWNFASTVNGYIVQSEYSNTTHNCPNLTS
;
A
#
# COMPACT_ATOMS: atom_id res chain seq x y z
N MET A 1 -28.92 -48.32 39.85
CA MET A 1 -29.02 -48.23 41.33
C MET A 1 -28.12 -49.29 41.95
N ARG A 2 -26.89 -48.94 42.39
CA ARG A 2 -25.97 -49.81 43.16
C ARG A 2 -24.85 -48.97 43.82
N ILE A 3 -24.87 -48.95 45.16
CA ILE A 3 -23.80 -49.22 46.15
C ILE A 3 -22.42 -48.49 46.03
N ARG A 4 -22.03 -47.77 47.12
CA ARG A 4 -20.71 -47.17 47.50
C ARG A 4 -19.61 -48.25 47.79
N PRO A 5 -18.33 -47.99 48.23
CA PRO A 5 -17.57 -46.76 48.61
C PRO A 5 -16.12 -46.68 48.01
N SER A 6 -15.30 -45.63 48.21
CA SER A 6 -14.22 -45.57 49.24
C SER A 6 -13.22 -44.43 48.96
N LYS A 7 -12.56 -43.93 50.01
CA LYS A 7 -11.77 -42.68 50.16
C LYS A 7 -10.30 -42.81 49.69
N ARG A 8 -9.67 -41.67 49.32
CA ARG A 8 -8.38 -41.21 49.90
C ARG A 8 -8.11 -39.71 49.61
N SER A 9 -7.33 -39.12 50.51
CA SER A 9 -7.06 -37.69 50.77
C SER A 9 -5.63 -37.30 50.36
N LEU A 10 -5.38 -36.01 50.05
CA LEU A 10 -4.35 -35.12 50.65
C LEU A 10 -4.38 -33.75 49.89
N ARG A 11 -4.86 -32.66 50.52
CA ARG A 11 -4.11 -31.54 51.16
C ARG A 11 -3.16 -30.74 50.25
N ALA A 12 -3.53 -29.49 49.98
CA ALA A 12 -2.60 -28.37 49.73
C ALA A 12 -3.16 -27.11 50.41
N THR A 13 -2.31 -26.44 51.19
CA THR A 13 -2.61 -25.30 52.07
C THR A 13 -2.41 -23.98 51.33
N SER A 14 -3.22 -22.97 51.68
CA SER A 14 -3.27 -21.65 51.05
C SER A 14 -2.59 -20.53 51.86
N ILE A 15 -2.43 -19.37 51.20
CA ILE A 15 -2.58 -17.96 51.68
C ILE A 15 -1.31 -17.07 51.89
N PHE A 16 -1.14 -16.15 50.92
CA PHE A 16 -0.97 -14.67 50.91
C PHE A 16 -0.29 -13.86 52.05
N LEU A 17 0.54 -12.86 51.65
CA LEU A 17 0.37 -11.37 51.78
C LEU A 17 1.65 -10.65 51.24
N VAL A 18 1.67 -9.72 50.27
CA VAL A 18 1.32 -8.25 50.19
C VAL A 18 2.38 -7.25 50.74
N VAL A 19 3.03 -6.54 49.78
CA VAL A 19 3.38 -5.08 49.65
C VAL A 19 4.42 -4.39 50.58
N ALA A 20 5.43 -3.71 49.99
CA ALA A 20 5.67 -2.23 50.04
C ALA A 20 7.14 -1.80 49.74
N LEU A 21 7.29 -0.57 49.24
CA LEU A 21 8.47 0.15 48.70
C LEU A 21 9.60 0.51 49.69
N GLY A 22 10.79 0.87 49.17
CA GLY A 22 11.72 1.81 49.81
C GLY A 22 13.13 1.92 49.20
N PHE A 23 13.50 3.13 48.76
CA PHE A 23 14.79 3.52 48.15
C PHE A 23 15.96 3.69 49.15
N MET A 24 17.20 3.52 48.64
CA MET A 24 18.45 4.30 48.85
C MET A 24 19.72 3.48 49.16
N ALA A 25 20.76 3.74 48.34
CA ALA A 25 22.17 3.35 48.48
C ALA A 25 22.87 4.17 49.62
N PRO A 26 24.21 4.11 49.87
CA PRO A 26 25.31 3.34 49.23
C PRO A 26 26.29 2.67 50.23
N ASN A 27 27.26 1.88 49.75
CA ASN A 27 28.62 1.90 50.33
C ASN A 27 29.68 1.25 49.42
N PHE A 28 30.89 1.75 49.61
CA PHE A 28 32.05 1.78 48.71
C PHE A 28 32.95 0.53 48.71
N ALA A 29 33.57 0.34 47.52
CA ALA A 29 34.98 -0.04 47.25
C ALA A 29 35.48 -1.49 47.46
N THR A 30 35.96 -2.11 46.38
CA THR A 30 37.38 -2.43 46.02
C THR A 30 37.38 -3.51 44.90
N ALA A 31 37.80 -3.19 43.67
CA ALA A 31 39.15 -3.23 43.08
C ALA A 31 39.44 -4.55 42.29
N GLU A 32 39.58 -4.37 40.96
CA GLU A 32 40.43 -5.07 39.96
C GLU A 32 40.34 -6.60 39.78
N ASP A 33 39.92 -7.06 38.58
CA ASP A 33 40.81 -7.64 37.54
C ASP A 33 40.03 -8.02 36.26
N GLN A 34 40.73 -8.12 35.14
CA GLN A 34 40.32 -8.04 33.75
C GLN A 34 39.43 -9.18 33.20
N GLY A 35 38.68 -8.86 32.15
CA GLY A 35 38.07 -9.86 31.26
C GLY A 35 37.23 -9.26 30.14
N GLN A 36 37.86 -8.98 29.00
CA GLN A 36 37.20 -8.62 27.74
C GLN A 36 36.07 -9.59 27.37
N GLY A 37 34.94 -9.05 26.90
CA GLY A 37 34.06 -9.79 25.97
C GLY A 37 32.56 -9.57 26.16
N LYS A 38 32.01 -8.56 25.46
CA LYS A 38 30.82 -8.67 24.59
C LYS A 38 30.26 -7.28 24.29
N GLU A 39 30.76 -6.68 23.22
CA GLU A 39 30.13 -5.53 22.58
C GLU A 39 30.21 -5.70 21.05
N LYS A 40 29.52 -6.74 20.54
CA LYS A 40 29.36 -6.99 19.10
C LYS A 40 27.99 -7.63 18.84
N SER A 41 26.93 -6.81 18.84
CA SER A 41 25.73 -7.13 18.06
C SER A 41 24.88 -5.91 17.70
N GLN A 42 25.00 -4.77 18.40
CA GLN A 42 24.19 -3.57 18.10
C GLN A 42 24.80 -2.61 17.06
N SER A 43 26.12 -2.65 16.81
CA SER A 43 26.75 -1.68 15.90
C SER A 43 26.55 -1.99 14.40
N SER A 44 26.41 -3.27 14.02
CA SER A 44 26.24 -3.67 12.61
C SER A 44 24.83 -3.47 12.06
N GLU A 45 23.80 -3.53 12.89
CA GLU A 45 22.43 -3.19 12.46
C GLU A 45 22.25 -1.68 12.31
N LYS A 46 22.83 -0.90 13.23
CA LYS A 46 22.80 0.56 13.17
C LYS A 46 23.57 1.10 11.96
N SER A 47 24.69 0.48 11.57
CA SER A 47 25.43 0.85 10.35
C SER A 47 24.69 0.46 9.07
N LYS A 48 23.99 -0.67 9.04
CA LYS A 48 23.15 -1.08 7.89
C LYS A 48 21.91 -0.19 7.70
N ASN A 49 21.28 0.23 8.80
CA ASN A 49 20.21 1.23 8.74
C ASN A 49 20.71 2.60 8.27
N SER A 50 21.96 2.96 8.56
CA SER A 50 22.57 4.19 8.05
C SER A 50 22.88 4.14 6.56
N GLU A 51 23.15 2.95 6.00
CA GLU A 51 23.43 2.76 4.56
C GLU A 51 22.16 3.00 3.72
N LEU A 52 21.00 2.53 4.20
CA LEU A 52 19.70 2.87 3.61
C LEU A 52 19.38 4.35 3.76
N ALA A 53 19.49 4.92 4.96
CA ALA A 53 19.24 6.34 5.17
C ALA A 53 20.14 7.25 4.31
N ALA A 54 21.37 6.83 4.00
CA ALA A 54 22.30 7.55 3.12
C ALA A 54 22.03 7.34 1.62
N THR A 55 21.31 6.28 1.22
CA THR A 55 20.86 6.08 -0.18
C THR A 55 19.58 6.84 -0.55
N TYR A 56 18.79 7.35 0.40
CA TYR A 56 17.60 8.18 0.11
C TYR A 56 17.96 9.64 0.04
N ASP A 57 18.70 9.96 -1.00
CA ASP A 57 19.13 11.31 -1.30
C ASP A 57 18.19 11.90 -2.36
N SER A 58 17.87 13.18 -2.15
CA SER A 58 17.16 14.01 -3.12
C SER A 58 17.71 13.92 -4.56
N LYS A 59 18.99 13.55 -4.72
CA LYS A 59 19.65 13.35 -6.02
C LYS A 59 19.02 12.28 -6.91
N TYR A 60 18.24 11.35 -6.37
CA TYR A 60 17.60 10.28 -7.16
C TYR A 60 16.21 10.66 -7.68
N TRP A 61 15.65 11.80 -7.26
CA TRP A 61 14.39 12.36 -7.79
C TRP A 61 14.73 13.32 -8.94
N GLY A 62 15.27 12.79 -10.02
CA GLY A 62 15.54 13.57 -11.22
C GLY A 62 14.26 14.26 -11.73
N THR A 63 14.38 15.24 -12.62
CA THR A 63 13.19 15.87 -13.20
C THR A 63 12.84 15.20 -14.54
N PRO A 64 11.60 14.73 -14.74
CA PRO A 64 11.16 14.25 -16.04
C PRO A 64 11.37 15.30 -17.14
N LYS A 65 11.85 14.88 -18.31
CA LYS A 65 12.05 15.79 -19.45
C LYS A 65 10.73 16.26 -20.05
N LYS A 66 9.70 15.42 -20.01
CA LYS A 66 8.32 15.68 -20.47
C LYS A 66 7.33 15.43 -19.34
N ASP A 67 6.07 15.75 -19.59
CA ASP A 67 4.98 15.32 -18.72
C ASP A 67 4.75 13.82 -18.88
N ILE A 68 4.48 13.14 -17.76
CA ILE A 68 4.18 11.72 -17.72
C ILE A 68 2.68 11.54 -17.84
N SER A 69 2.22 10.92 -18.92
CA SER A 69 0.79 10.76 -19.22
C SER A 69 0.37 9.33 -19.55
N SER A 70 1.31 8.39 -19.52
CA SER A 70 1.10 6.98 -19.84
C SER A 70 2.13 6.11 -19.14
N SER A 71 1.85 4.81 -19.01
CA SER A 71 2.80 3.78 -18.57
C SER A 71 4.11 3.85 -19.35
N ALA A 72 4.03 4.05 -20.67
CA ALA A 72 5.20 4.19 -21.53
C ALA A 72 6.07 5.43 -21.22
N ASP A 73 5.46 6.56 -20.87
CA ASP A 73 6.19 7.77 -20.46
C ASP A 73 6.90 7.54 -19.11
N GLN A 74 6.21 6.90 -18.15
CA GLN A 74 6.76 6.57 -16.84
C GLN A 74 7.94 5.62 -16.97
N ASP A 75 7.80 4.57 -17.78
CA ASP A 75 8.86 3.62 -18.08
C ASP A 75 10.07 4.25 -18.78
N GLU A 76 9.84 5.17 -19.72
CA GLU A 76 10.93 5.91 -20.37
C GLU A 76 11.67 6.77 -19.34
N TYR A 77 10.93 7.43 -18.44
CA TYR A 77 11.51 8.23 -17.39
C TYR A 77 12.31 7.38 -16.39
N ASP A 78 11.77 6.25 -15.95
CA ASP A 78 12.44 5.29 -15.07
C ASP A 78 13.76 4.78 -15.68
N ARG A 79 13.75 4.36 -16.95
CA ARG A 79 14.96 3.92 -17.68
C ARG A 79 15.99 5.02 -17.86
N SER A 80 15.58 6.30 -17.80
CA SER A 80 16.48 7.45 -17.95
C SER A 80 17.20 7.83 -16.65
N GLN A 81 16.75 7.34 -15.50
CA GLN A 81 17.35 7.66 -14.21
C GLN A 81 18.47 6.68 -13.85
N SER A 82 19.41 7.13 -13.02
CA SER A 82 20.43 6.25 -12.47
C SER A 82 19.78 5.26 -11.49
N PRO A 83 20.15 3.97 -11.54
CA PRO A 83 19.57 2.98 -10.63
C PRO A 83 19.95 3.29 -9.18
N ILE A 84 19.03 3.01 -8.25
CA ILE A 84 19.31 3.07 -6.82
C ILE A 84 19.88 1.71 -6.39
N PRO A 85 21.08 1.66 -5.77
CA PRO A 85 21.68 0.39 -5.35
C PRO A 85 20.74 -0.42 -4.44
N GLY A 86 20.56 -1.70 -4.77
CA GLY A 86 19.71 -2.61 -4.00
C GLY A 86 18.21 -2.45 -4.25
N ILE A 87 17.80 -1.59 -5.20
CA ILE A 87 16.42 -1.45 -5.67
C ILE A 87 16.33 -1.91 -7.12
N GLU A 88 15.33 -2.71 -7.40
CA GLU A 88 14.90 -3.14 -8.73
C GLU A 88 13.41 -2.86 -8.85
N VAL A 89 12.95 -2.53 -10.05
CA VAL A 89 11.54 -2.24 -10.31
C VAL A 89 11.04 -2.91 -11.58
N ALA A 90 9.75 -3.22 -11.58
CA ALA A 90 8.97 -3.54 -12.76
C ALA A 90 8.59 -2.27 -13.53
N HIS A 91 7.89 -2.43 -14.65
CA HIS A 91 7.15 -1.33 -15.27
C HIS A 91 6.01 -0.82 -14.35
N SER A 92 5.35 0.23 -14.78
CA SER A 92 4.31 0.90 -13.97
C SER A 92 3.06 1.11 -14.80
N GLU A 93 1.89 0.86 -14.21
CA GLU A 93 0.61 1.11 -14.87
C GLU A 93 -0.05 2.37 -14.33
N VAL A 94 -0.40 3.27 -15.26
CA VAL A 94 -0.73 4.67 -14.94
C VAL A 94 -2.20 4.96 -15.16
N PHE A 95 -2.90 5.33 -14.08
CA PHE A 95 -4.32 5.65 -14.12
C PHE A 95 -4.63 7.14 -14.33
N GLY A 96 -5.64 7.43 -15.16
CA GLY A 96 -6.44 8.65 -15.08
C GLY A 96 -5.75 9.91 -15.58
N VAL A 97 -5.65 10.08 -16.90
CA VAL A 97 -4.99 11.24 -17.52
C VAL A 97 -5.79 12.54 -17.32
N PHE A 98 -5.14 13.67 -16.98
CA PHE A 98 -5.84 14.95 -16.84
C PHE A 98 -6.22 15.59 -18.19
N PRO A 99 -7.42 16.17 -18.32
CA PRO A 99 -7.86 16.89 -19.52
C PRO A 99 -7.23 18.30 -19.70
N GLY A 100 -6.28 18.70 -18.86
CA GLY A 100 -5.60 20.02 -18.92
C GLY A 100 -4.53 20.15 -20.01
N ARG A 101 -4.21 19.05 -20.68
CA ARG A 101 -3.41 18.93 -21.91
C ARG A 101 -4.21 18.01 -22.84
N PRO A 102 -4.19 18.15 -24.19
CA PRO A 102 -5.26 17.68 -25.05
C PRO A 102 -5.46 16.16 -24.97
N ALA A 103 -6.27 15.73 -24.01
CA ALA A 103 -6.95 14.46 -23.94
C ALA A 103 -8.42 14.82 -24.22
N THR A 104 -8.84 14.61 -25.47
CA THR A 104 -10.23 14.85 -25.86
C THR A 104 -11.15 14.04 -24.96
N ALA A 105 -12.01 14.77 -24.25
CA ALA A 105 -13.01 14.22 -23.36
C ALA A 105 -13.91 13.23 -24.11
N ALA A 106 -13.80 11.95 -23.74
CA ALA A 106 -14.88 11.01 -23.78
C ALA A 106 -14.56 9.90 -22.80
N ALA A 107 -15.51 9.63 -21.89
CA ALA A 107 -15.55 8.38 -21.16
C ALA A 107 -15.60 7.25 -22.19
N VAL A 108 -14.50 6.51 -22.33
CA VAL A 108 -14.46 5.25 -23.06
C VAL A 108 -14.10 4.22 -22.01
N PRO A 109 -14.87 3.14 -21.84
CA PRO A 109 -14.33 1.95 -21.21
C PRO A 109 -12.98 1.66 -21.87
N GLY A 110 -11.91 1.57 -21.10
CA GLY A 110 -10.63 1.13 -21.63
C GLY A 110 -10.82 -0.16 -22.45
N GLY A 111 -10.26 -0.22 -23.65
CA GLY A 111 -10.13 -1.44 -24.43
C GLY A 111 -11.42 -2.17 -24.84
N LYS A 112 -11.27 -3.41 -25.33
CA LYS A 112 -12.37 -4.25 -25.85
C LYS A 112 -12.12 -5.71 -25.50
N GLY A 113 -13.20 -6.45 -25.23
CA GLY A 113 -13.13 -7.86 -24.85
C GLY A 113 -12.82 -8.05 -23.38
N ASP A 114 -12.53 -9.29 -22.98
CA ASP A 114 -12.17 -9.65 -21.61
C ASP A 114 -10.69 -9.43 -21.33
N LEU A 115 -10.33 -9.37 -20.04
CA LEU A 115 -8.94 -9.47 -19.61
C LEU A 115 -8.40 -10.87 -19.93
N VAL A 116 -7.14 -10.96 -20.33
CA VAL A 116 -6.42 -12.19 -20.62
C VAL A 116 -5.37 -12.43 -19.53
N ASP A 117 -5.20 -13.68 -19.12
CA ASP A 117 -4.15 -14.07 -18.18
C ASP A 117 -2.81 -14.30 -18.91
N HIS A 118 -1.79 -13.52 -18.55
CA HIS A 118 -0.43 -13.54 -19.06
C HIS A 118 0.55 -14.28 -18.15
N GLY A 119 0.07 -14.84 -17.04
CA GLY A 119 0.85 -15.73 -16.16
C GLY A 119 1.70 -15.02 -15.10
N GLY A 120 1.61 -13.69 -14.99
CA GLY A 120 2.21 -12.91 -13.91
C GLY A 120 1.64 -13.23 -12.53
N GLN A 121 2.25 -12.66 -11.49
CA GLN A 121 1.80 -12.88 -10.13
C GLN A 121 0.53 -12.07 -9.84
N VAL A 122 -0.39 -12.67 -9.06
CA VAL A 122 -1.61 -12.03 -8.57
C VAL A 122 -1.56 -12.01 -7.03
N LEU A 123 -2.06 -10.96 -6.39
CA LEU A 123 -2.15 -10.85 -4.93
C LEU A 123 -3.54 -11.24 -4.44
N SER A 124 -3.84 -12.54 -4.52
CA SER A 124 -5.08 -13.08 -3.94
C SER A 124 -5.17 -12.83 -2.43
N GLU A 125 -4.04 -12.85 -1.72
CA GLU A 125 -3.87 -12.29 -0.39
C GLU A 125 -3.00 -11.03 -0.47
N VAL A 126 -3.48 -9.92 0.07
CA VAL A 126 -2.77 -8.64 0.09
C VAL A 126 -2.74 -8.03 1.50
N HIS A 127 -1.57 -7.56 1.89
CA HIS A 127 -1.35 -6.80 3.11
C HIS A 127 -1.12 -5.33 2.75
N ILE A 128 -2.10 -4.48 3.01
CA ILE A 128 -2.04 -3.06 2.65
C ILE A 128 -1.24 -2.30 3.70
N TYR A 129 -0.22 -1.56 3.25
CA TYR A 129 0.61 -0.69 4.07
C TYR A 129 0.57 0.76 3.55
N PRO A 130 -0.36 1.60 4.04
CA PRO A 130 -0.39 3.02 3.72
C PRO A 130 0.84 3.72 4.29
N ILE A 131 1.52 4.51 3.47
CA ILE A 131 2.65 5.34 3.83
C ILE A 131 2.25 6.79 3.60
N PHE A 132 2.12 7.59 4.66
CA PHE A 132 1.83 9.01 4.54
C PHE A 132 3.13 9.81 4.48
N TRP A 133 3.49 10.27 3.30
CA TRP A 133 4.74 10.97 3.03
C TRP A 133 4.53 12.47 2.79
N GLY A 134 4.93 13.26 3.77
CA GLY A 134 4.92 14.71 3.69
C GLY A 134 4.60 15.37 5.02
N PRO A 135 5.01 16.64 5.19
CA PRO A 135 4.66 17.42 6.35
C PRO A 135 3.14 17.60 6.41
N SER A 136 2.61 17.68 7.64
CA SER A 136 1.22 18.06 7.85
C SER A 136 0.97 19.47 7.28
N SER A 137 -0.17 19.63 6.63
CA SER A 137 -0.58 20.91 6.02
C SER A 137 -2.07 21.15 6.24
N ALA A 138 -2.58 22.28 5.75
CA ALA A 138 -4.01 22.59 5.80
C ALA A 138 -4.88 21.57 5.02
N THR A 139 -4.29 20.85 4.07
CA THR A 139 -4.97 19.87 3.20
C THR A 139 -4.59 18.44 3.54
N PHE A 140 -3.31 18.17 3.84
CA PHE A 140 -2.80 16.88 4.26
C PHE A 140 -2.86 16.72 5.79
N THR A 141 -4.08 16.81 6.32
CA THR A 141 -4.37 16.83 7.76
C THR A 141 -4.36 15.43 8.36
N GLN A 142 -4.37 15.33 9.69
CA GLN A 142 -4.57 14.05 10.37
C GLN A 142 -5.91 13.42 10.01
N ALA A 143 -6.99 14.21 9.91
CA ALA A 143 -8.31 13.72 9.54
C ALA A 143 -8.34 13.10 8.12
N TYR A 144 -7.56 13.63 7.18
CA TYR A 144 -7.40 13.03 5.84
C TYR A 144 -6.75 11.64 5.93
N LYS A 145 -5.67 11.50 6.71
CA LYS A 145 -4.94 10.25 6.93
C LYS A 145 -5.80 9.21 7.67
N ASP A 146 -6.56 9.65 8.67
CA ASP A 146 -7.46 8.80 9.44
C ASP A 146 -8.60 8.28 8.56
N ALA A 147 -9.16 9.11 7.66
CA ALA A 147 -10.21 8.67 6.75
C ALA A 147 -9.73 7.58 5.77
N ILE A 148 -8.50 7.70 5.24
CA ILE A 148 -7.88 6.66 4.41
C ILE A 148 -7.67 5.37 5.23
N SER A 149 -7.19 5.50 6.46
CA SER A 149 -7.00 4.35 7.36
C SER A 149 -8.32 3.67 7.73
N ASN A 150 -9.39 4.44 7.93
CA ASN A 150 -10.75 3.94 8.17
C ASN A 150 -11.33 3.24 6.95
N PHE A 151 -11.05 3.75 5.76
CA PHE A 151 -11.38 3.07 4.52
C PHE A 151 -10.71 1.68 4.44
N PHE A 152 -9.40 1.58 4.71
CA PHE A 152 -8.70 0.29 4.74
C PHE A 152 -9.18 -0.63 5.88
N GLY A 153 -9.59 -0.08 7.02
CA GLY A 153 -10.31 -0.83 8.05
C GLY A 153 -11.59 -1.48 7.51
N GLY A 154 -12.38 -0.72 6.75
CA GLY A 154 -13.65 -1.15 6.19
C GLY A 154 -13.54 -2.12 5.01
N ILE A 155 -12.58 -1.92 4.11
CA ILE A 155 -12.46 -2.73 2.87
C ILE A 155 -12.05 -4.18 3.14
N GLN A 156 -11.40 -4.46 4.27
CA GLN A 156 -11.11 -5.84 4.72
C GLN A 156 -12.39 -6.69 4.88
N CYS A 157 -13.57 -6.06 4.99
CA CYS A 157 -14.84 -6.72 5.30
C CYS A 157 -16.10 -6.10 4.62
N GLY A 158 -15.99 -5.25 3.59
CA GLY A 158 -17.10 -4.37 3.17
C GLY A 158 -18.39 -5.10 2.74
N ALA A 159 -19.61 -4.79 3.21
CA ALA A 159 -20.07 -3.73 4.13
C ALA A 159 -21.00 -4.26 5.26
N GLY A 160 -20.88 -3.67 6.46
CA GLY A 160 -21.85 -3.78 7.57
C GLY A 160 -21.42 -4.61 8.78
N THR A 161 -20.53 -5.60 8.62
CA THR A 161 -20.09 -6.59 9.64
C THR A 161 -21.24 -7.31 10.35
N VAL A 162 -21.39 -8.65 10.26
CA VAL A 162 -20.48 -9.63 10.89
C VAL A 162 -20.36 -10.94 10.07
N ARG A 163 -19.15 -11.51 10.03
CA ARG A 163 -18.72 -12.78 9.38
C ARG A 163 -19.17 -14.05 10.13
N PRO A 164 -19.30 -15.22 9.45
CA PRO A 164 -18.36 -16.33 9.75
C PRO A 164 -17.57 -16.86 8.53
N THR A 165 -17.98 -16.56 7.31
CA THR A 165 -17.33 -16.91 6.04
C THR A 165 -17.38 -15.67 5.14
N CYS A 166 -16.23 -15.08 4.85
CA CYS A 166 -16.15 -13.69 4.42
C CYS A 166 -16.26 -13.61 2.89
N GLY A 167 -17.41 -13.17 2.37
CA GLY A 167 -17.61 -12.82 0.95
C GLY A 167 -17.94 -11.34 0.85
N GLY A 168 -16.93 -10.49 0.70
CA GLY A 168 -17.11 -9.04 0.59
C GLY A 168 -16.06 -8.44 -0.33
N HIS A 169 -16.53 -7.62 -1.29
CA HIS A 169 -15.88 -6.79 -2.34
C HIS A 169 -14.80 -7.43 -3.22
N SER A 170 -14.02 -8.32 -2.64
CA SER A 170 -13.07 -9.19 -3.29
C SER A 170 -13.68 -10.24 -4.21
N ASP A 171 -14.95 -10.58 -4.07
CA ASP A 171 -15.57 -11.66 -4.85
C ASP A 171 -15.61 -11.36 -6.34
N LEU A 172 -15.75 -10.09 -6.72
CA LEU A 172 -15.67 -9.69 -8.11
C LEU A 172 -14.27 -9.94 -8.69
N VAL A 173 -13.22 -9.60 -7.94
CA VAL A 173 -11.83 -9.79 -8.38
C VAL A 173 -11.31 -11.21 -8.17
N LYS A 174 -12.03 -12.08 -7.42
CA LYS A 174 -11.68 -13.51 -7.26
C LYS A 174 -11.52 -14.25 -8.58
N GLN A 175 -12.23 -13.83 -9.62
CA GLN A 175 -12.11 -14.43 -10.95
C GLN A 175 -10.69 -14.33 -11.53
N TYR A 176 -9.89 -13.36 -11.09
CA TYR A 176 -8.51 -13.16 -11.51
C TYR A 176 -7.48 -13.95 -10.67
N PHE A 177 -7.92 -14.62 -9.59
CA PHE A 177 -7.01 -15.29 -8.64
C PHE A 177 -6.78 -16.78 -8.92
N ARG A 178 -7.14 -17.27 -10.12
CA ARG A 178 -6.87 -18.66 -10.56
C ARG A 178 -7.37 -19.71 -9.56
N GLY A 179 -8.52 -19.42 -8.92
CA GLY A 179 -9.16 -20.29 -7.92
C GLY A 179 -8.67 -20.09 -6.48
N ALA A 180 -7.68 -19.22 -6.23
CA ALA A 180 -7.28 -18.86 -4.87
C ALA A 180 -8.36 -17.98 -4.18
N PRO A 181 -8.52 -18.08 -2.86
CA PRO A 181 -9.41 -17.20 -2.12
C PRO A 181 -8.88 -15.77 -2.15
N SER A 182 -9.77 -14.81 -1.99
CA SER A 182 -9.33 -13.43 -1.79
C SER A 182 -9.30 -13.04 -0.32
N LYS A 183 -8.26 -12.30 0.06
CA LYS A 183 -8.05 -11.78 1.41
C LYS A 183 -7.33 -10.44 1.37
N ILE A 184 -7.98 -9.42 1.90
CA ILE A 184 -7.38 -8.11 2.14
C ILE A 184 -7.16 -7.96 3.64
N THR A 185 -5.96 -7.50 4.03
CA THR A 185 -5.68 -7.07 5.41
C THR A 185 -5.01 -5.71 5.42
N PHE A 186 -5.19 -4.95 6.51
CA PHE A 186 -4.51 -3.67 6.75
C PHE A 186 -3.79 -3.78 8.09
N PRO A 187 -2.51 -4.21 8.10
CA PRO A 187 -1.79 -4.46 9.34
C PRO A 187 -1.43 -3.19 10.10
N ARG A 188 -0.95 -2.15 9.38
CA ARG A 188 -0.51 -0.86 9.94
C ARG A 188 -0.27 0.17 8.85
N SER A 189 -0.11 1.43 9.25
CA SER A 189 0.44 2.51 8.41
C SER A 189 1.84 2.93 8.84
N PHE A 190 2.51 3.66 7.96
CA PHE A 190 3.79 4.35 8.18
C PHE A 190 3.63 5.86 7.95
N SER A 191 4.59 6.63 8.41
CA SER A 191 4.66 8.07 8.16
C SER A 191 6.09 8.51 7.93
N ASP A 192 6.28 9.38 6.96
CA ASP A 192 7.50 10.15 6.76
C ASP A 192 7.12 11.63 6.66
N SER A 193 7.67 12.48 7.53
CA SER A 193 7.38 13.93 7.53
C SER A 193 8.30 14.73 6.60
N SER A 194 9.26 14.08 5.93
CA SER A 194 10.12 14.73 4.94
C SER A 194 9.31 15.18 3.72
N ASN A 195 9.86 16.10 2.93
CA ASN A 195 9.17 16.58 1.74
C ASN A 195 9.16 15.52 0.64
N PRO A 196 7.99 15.16 0.09
CA PRO A 196 7.92 14.30 -1.09
C PRO A 196 8.43 15.00 -2.35
N PRO A 197 8.66 14.28 -3.46
CA PRO A 197 9.13 14.83 -4.72
C PRO A 197 8.18 15.92 -5.25
N THR A 198 8.77 17.01 -5.76
CA THR A 198 8.01 18.13 -6.35
C THR A 198 7.77 17.95 -7.86
N SER A 199 8.39 16.95 -8.47
CA SER A 199 8.13 16.47 -9.83
C SER A 199 7.77 14.99 -9.81
N SER A 200 7.13 14.51 -10.89
CA SER A 200 6.67 13.13 -11.02
C SER A 200 7.78 12.15 -10.60
N PRO A 201 7.55 11.27 -9.60
CA PRO A 201 8.56 10.33 -9.13
C PRO A 201 8.77 9.19 -10.13
N THR A 202 9.94 8.55 -10.10
CA THR A 202 10.12 7.23 -10.75
C THR A 202 9.55 6.12 -9.88
N SER A 203 9.27 4.97 -10.47
CA SER A 203 8.85 3.79 -9.71
C SER A 203 9.96 3.27 -8.83
N THR A 204 11.20 3.36 -9.32
CA THR A 204 12.41 3.13 -8.51
C THR A 204 12.35 3.94 -7.21
N SER A 205 11.94 5.20 -7.29
CA SER A 205 11.96 6.11 -6.15
C SER A 205 10.83 5.86 -5.13
N ILE A 206 9.67 5.37 -5.56
CA ILE A 206 8.55 4.99 -4.67
C ILE A 206 8.77 3.62 -4.03
N VAL A 207 9.23 2.61 -4.78
CA VAL A 207 9.68 1.31 -4.24
C VAL A 207 10.74 1.55 -3.19
N ALA A 208 11.64 2.46 -3.50
CA ALA A 208 12.65 2.90 -2.60
C ALA A 208 12.00 3.50 -1.31
N GLU A 209 11.12 4.49 -1.42
CA GLU A 209 10.49 5.11 -0.25
C GLU A 209 9.81 4.08 0.68
N ALA A 210 9.08 3.13 0.09
CA ALA A 210 8.45 2.03 0.82
C ALA A 210 9.48 1.20 1.58
N ALA A 211 10.59 0.83 0.94
CA ALA A 211 11.66 0.11 1.62
C ALA A 211 12.28 0.94 2.77
N LYS A 212 12.51 2.24 2.55
CA LYS A 212 13.08 3.13 3.56
C LYS A 212 12.25 3.15 4.85
N VAL A 213 10.94 3.36 4.76
CA VAL A 213 10.09 3.48 5.96
C VAL A 213 9.95 2.15 6.70
N VAL A 214 9.88 1.02 5.98
CA VAL A 214 9.83 -0.32 6.57
C VAL A 214 11.13 -0.63 7.31
N LYS A 215 12.28 -0.37 6.67
CA LYS A 215 13.60 -0.64 7.27
C LYS A 215 13.90 0.30 8.43
N SER A 216 13.51 1.57 8.34
CA SER A 216 13.64 2.54 9.45
C SER A 216 12.80 2.14 10.66
N ALA A 217 11.68 1.45 10.45
CA ALA A 217 10.87 0.87 11.52
C ALA A 217 11.43 -0.46 12.09
N GLY A 218 12.59 -0.92 11.64
CA GLY A 218 13.21 -2.18 12.08
C GLY A 218 12.48 -3.43 11.55
N LEU A 219 11.67 -3.30 10.50
CA LEU A 219 10.88 -4.40 9.95
C LEU A 219 11.53 -5.01 8.70
N THR A 220 11.01 -6.17 8.30
CA THR A 220 11.29 -6.79 7.00
C THR A 220 10.23 -6.40 5.98
N ILE A 221 10.61 -6.37 4.70
CA ILE A 221 9.67 -6.21 3.60
C ILE A 221 8.73 -7.41 3.57
N ASP A 222 7.45 -7.14 3.37
CA ASP A 222 6.42 -8.15 3.22
C ASP A 222 6.23 -8.48 1.73
N PRO A 223 6.44 -9.74 1.31
CA PRO A 223 6.24 -10.14 -0.08
C PRO A 223 4.77 -10.17 -0.54
N LEU A 224 3.81 -10.10 0.39
CA LEU A 224 2.38 -9.89 0.11
C LEU A 224 1.97 -8.42 0.32
N GLY A 225 2.96 -7.55 0.57
CA GLY A 225 2.76 -6.14 0.84
C GLY A 225 2.39 -5.36 -0.42
N LEU A 226 1.30 -4.60 -0.33
CA LEU A 226 1.02 -3.49 -1.22
C LEU A 226 1.26 -2.19 -0.43
N TYR A 227 2.40 -1.56 -0.70
CA TYR A 227 2.83 -0.34 -0.02
C TYR A 227 2.31 0.87 -0.77
N MET A 228 1.28 1.50 -0.20
CA MET A 228 0.56 2.59 -0.84
C MET A 228 1.11 3.93 -0.36
N VAL A 229 1.88 4.63 -1.20
CA VAL A 229 2.57 5.87 -0.88
C VAL A 229 1.68 7.09 -1.19
N PHE A 230 1.11 7.67 -0.13
CA PHE A 230 0.30 8.89 -0.19
C PHE A 230 1.16 10.12 0.06
N THR A 231 1.30 11.01 -0.93
CA THR A 231 2.10 12.24 -0.75
C THR A 231 1.29 13.46 -0.36
N SER A 232 1.89 14.40 0.37
CA SER A 232 1.23 15.66 0.79
C SER A 232 1.03 16.69 -0.32
N ASN A 233 1.55 16.42 -1.52
CA ASN A 233 1.47 17.28 -2.69
C ASN A 233 1.03 16.49 -3.93
N PHE A 234 0.60 17.26 -4.93
CA PHE A 234 0.54 16.78 -6.31
C PHE A 234 1.83 17.22 -7.03
N PRO A 235 2.62 16.31 -7.62
CA PRO A 235 3.89 16.67 -8.24
C PRO A 235 3.69 17.39 -9.58
N SER A 236 4.64 18.24 -9.96
CA SER A 236 4.72 18.77 -11.31
C SER A 236 5.03 17.68 -12.33
N ARG A 237 4.61 17.85 -13.59
CA ARG A 237 4.84 16.92 -14.71
C ARG A 237 4.20 15.53 -14.54
N ALA A 238 3.39 15.30 -13.51
CA ALA A 238 2.45 14.19 -13.50
C ALA A 238 1.19 14.63 -14.25
N ASN A 239 0.80 13.86 -15.27
CA ASN A 239 -0.44 14.07 -16.00
C ASN A 239 -1.47 12.95 -15.73
N TYR A 240 -1.34 12.23 -14.62
CA TYR A 240 -2.17 11.10 -14.20
C TYR A 240 -2.57 11.20 -12.72
N CYS A 241 -3.55 10.41 -12.28
CA CYS A 241 -4.12 10.47 -10.92
C CYS A 241 -3.39 9.62 -9.89
N ALA A 242 -2.97 8.42 -10.29
CA ALA A 242 -2.25 7.46 -9.49
C ALA A 242 -1.58 6.43 -10.43
N TRP A 243 -0.80 5.53 -9.86
CA TRP A 243 -0.28 4.35 -10.56
C TRP A 243 0.13 3.29 -9.56
N HIS A 244 0.30 2.06 -10.03
CA HIS A 244 0.94 0.99 -9.28
C HIS A 244 2.11 0.36 -10.06
N SER A 245 2.97 -0.33 -9.32
CA SER A 245 4.15 -1.02 -9.83
C SER A 245 4.56 -2.10 -8.82
N ALA A 246 5.65 -2.79 -9.11
CA ALA A 246 6.34 -3.62 -8.13
C ALA A 246 7.83 -3.37 -8.16
N GLY A 247 8.49 -3.72 -7.08
CA GLY A 247 9.93 -3.71 -7.04
C GLY A 247 10.47 -4.62 -5.97
N SER A 248 11.78 -4.66 -5.87
CA SER A 248 12.48 -5.46 -4.88
C SER A 248 13.46 -4.62 -4.09
N TYR A 249 13.65 -5.02 -2.83
CA TYR A 249 14.70 -4.49 -1.98
C TYR A 249 15.70 -5.59 -1.65
N LYS A 250 16.98 -5.23 -1.74
CA LYS A 250 18.12 -6.10 -1.49
C LYS A 250 19.16 -5.36 -0.67
N ALA A 251 19.37 -5.82 0.57
CA ALA A 251 20.24 -5.14 1.55
C ALA A 251 21.73 -5.11 1.16
N THR A 252 22.21 -6.16 0.50
CA THR A 252 23.59 -6.29 0.02
C THR A 252 23.59 -7.01 -1.31
N THR A 253 24.66 -6.91 -2.09
CA THR A 253 24.80 -7.66 -3.37
C THR A 253 24.65 -9.18 -3.24
N THR A 254 24.80 -9.73 -2.03
CA THR A 254 24.63 -11.15 -1.71
C THR A 254 23.28 -11.51 -1.09
N SER A 255 22.47 -10.53 -0.70
CA SER A 255 21.15 -10.78 -0.11
C SER A 255 20.15 -11.27 -1.16
N VAL A 256 19.16 -12.06 -0.74
CA VAL A 256 18.01 -12.41 -1.58
C VAL A 256 17.11 -11.18 -1.68
N ALA A 257 16.68 -10.84 -2.89
CA ALA A 257 15.76 -9.74 -3.12
C ALA A 257 14.37 -10.09 -2.60
N SER A 258 13.74 -9.16 -1.88
CA SER A 258 12.34 -9.28 -1.45
C SER A 258 11.49 -8.40 -2.36
N TRP A 259 10.68 -9.02 -3.21
CA TRP A 259 9.73 -8.31 -4.08
C TRP A 259 8.45 -7.97 -3.35
N PHE A 260 7.87 -6.83 -3.69
CA PHE A 260 6.61 -6.31 -3.16
C PHE A 260 5.95 -5.37 -4.16
N ALA A 261 4.65 -5.13 -4.00
CA ALA A 261 3.92 -4.17 -4.81
C ALA A 261 3.93 -2.78 -4.15
N VAL A 262 3.88 -1.74 -4.98
CA VAL A 262 3.70 -0.36 -4.56
C VAL A 262 2.60 0.31 -5.35
N ALA A 263 1.98 1.32 -4.76
CA ALA A 263 1.18 2.28 -5.50
C ALA A 263 1.55 3.70 -5.09
N TYR A 264 1.47 4.63 -6.03
CA TYR A 264 1.72 6.05 -5.82
C TYR A 264 0.42 6.85 -5.89
N MET A 265 0.07 7.48 -4.77
CA MET A 265 -1.17 8.23 -4.60
C MET A 265 -0.81 9.68 -4.27
N PRO A 266 -0.59 10.54 -5.27
CA PRO A 266 -0.39 11.96 -5.01
C PRO A 266 -1.62 12.58 -4.34
N TYR A 267 -1.46 13.72 -3.68
CA TYR A 267 -2.61 14.47 -3.16
C TYR A 267 -3.43 15.04 -4.34
N VAL A 268 -4.40 14.27 -4.82
CA VAL A 268 -5.26 14.66 -5.95
C VAL A 268 -6.29 15.72 -5.58
N GLY A 269 -6.66 15.87 -4.30
CA GLY A 269 -7.52 16.93 -3.80
C GLY A 269 -8.76 17.22 -4.68
N THR A 270 -8.74 18.38 -5.34
CA THR A 270 -9.79 18.84 -6.26
C THR A 270 -9.30 18.93 -7.72
N MET A 271 -8.20 18.24 -8.06
CA MET A 271 -7.58 18.28 -9.37
C MET A 271 -8.56 17.85 -10.46
N THR A 272 -8.71 18.69 -11.49
CA THR A 272 -9.64 18.45 -12.61
C THR A 272 -9.23 17.21 -13.39
N GLY A 273 -10.04 16.16 -13.37
CA GLY A 273 -9.72 14.87 -14.00
C GLY A 273 -9.56 13.75 -12.97
N CYS A 274 -9.09 14.05 -11.77
CA CYS A 274 -8.98 13.08 -10.65
C CYS A 274 -9.98 13.29 -9.53
N SER A 275 -10.72 14.41 -9.61
CA SER A 275 -11.63 14.83 -8.56
C SER A 275 -12.93 14.04 -8.58
N ALA A 276 -13.34 13.57 -7.39
CA ALA A 276 -14.65 12.98 -7.13
C ALA A 276 -15.82 13.99 -7.20
N LYS A 277 -15.65 15.17 -7.80
CA LYS A 277 -16.73 16.18 -7.90
C LYS A 277 -17.80 15.85 -8.95
N ASN A 278 -17.44 15.07 -9.97
CA ASN A 278 -18.31 14.80 -11.12
C ASN A 278 -19.11 13.49 -10.98
N LEU A 279 -19.27 13.02 -9.74
CA LEU A 279 -19.95 11.77 -9.44
C LEU A 279 -21.46 11.88 -9.71
N PRO A 280 -22.05 10.96 -10.48
CA PRO A 280 -23.50 10.90 -10.64
C PRO A 280 -24.21 10.74 -9.29
N GLY A 281 -25.09 11.68 -8.94
CA GLY A 281 -25.95 11.58 -7.75
C GLY A 281 -25.31 11.92 -6.40
N VAL A 282 -24.03 12.29 -6.36
CA VAL A 282 -23.32 12.63 -5.11
C VAL A 282 -23.25 14.14 -4.96
N THR A 283 -24.11 14.69 -4.10
CA THR A 283 -24.15 16.13 -3.78
C THR A 283 -23.48 16.46 -2.44
N THR A 284 -23.15 15.43 -1.65
CA THR A 284 -22.53 15.56 -0.33
C THR A 284 -21.50 14.45 -0.10
N PHE A 285 -20.40 14.75 0.58
CA PHE A 285 -19.36 13.79 0.93
C PHE A 285 -19.47 13.43 2.42
N THR A 286 -19.30 12.16 2.75
CA THR A 286 -19.26 11.68 4.15
C THR A 286 -18.07 12.22 4.95
N THR A 287 -17.03 12.68 4.26
CA THR A 287 -15.85 13.33 4.84
C THR A 287 -15.50 14.60 4.07
N SER A 288 -14.49 14.58 3.20
CA SER A 288 -14.14 15.70 2.31
C SER A 288 -14.05 15.23 0.86
N GLN A 289 -14.23 16.17 -0.07
CA GLN A 289 -14.05 15.89 -1.50
C GLN A 289 -12.67 15.29 -1.78
N ALA A 290 -11.61 15.81 -1.15
CA ALA A 290 -10.24 15.32 -1.33
C ALA A 290 -10.06 13.86 -0.89
N VAL A 291 -10.74 13.46 0.19
CA VAL A 291 -10.72 12.07 0.68
C VAL A 291 -11.41 11.14 -0.32
N HIS A 292 -12.58 11.52 -0.84
CA HIS A 292 -13.26 10.72 -1.87
C HIS A 292 -12.49 10.70 -3.19
N SER A 293 -11.83 11.81 -3.58
CA SER A 293 -10.97 11.87 -4.77
C SER A 293 -9.76 10.93 -4.67
N VAL A 294 -9.15 10.80 -3.50
CA VAL A 294 -8.01 9.87 -3.36
C VAL A 294 -8.49 8.42 -3.19
N ILE A 295 -9.59 8.18 -2.47
CA ILE A 295 -10.06 6.80 -2.21
C ILE A 295 -10.50 6.11 -3.49
N ASN A 296 -11.18 6.81 -4.40
CA ASN A 296 -11.62 6.16 -5.64
C ASN A 296 -10.46 5.68 -6.51
N VAL A 297 -9.37 6.45 -6.59
CA VAL A 297 -8.15 6.02 -7.31
C VAL A 297 -7.37 5.00 -6.48
N THR A 298 -7.42 5.08 -5.16
CA THR A 298 -6.84 4.06 -4.26
C THR A 298 -7.47 2.70 -4.48
N THR A 299 -8.80 2.60 -4.66
CA THR A 299 -9.45 1.33 -4.97
C THR A 299 -9.10 0.77 -6.33
N HIS A 300 -8.96 1.66 -7.32
CA HIS A 300 -8.56 1.30 -8.67
C HIS A 300 -7.18 0.63 -8.63
N GLU A 301 -6.18 1.33 -8.09
CA GLU A 301 -4.82 0.81 -7.96
C GLU A 301 -4.74 -0.43 -7.05
N LEU A 302 -5.61 -0.54 -6.04
CA LEU A 302 -5.67 -1.73 -5.19
C LEU A 302 -6.06 -2.96 -5.99
N TYR A 303 -7.16 -2.88 -6.75
CA TYR A 303 -7.70 -4.04 -7.43
C TYR A 303 -6.91 -4.41 -8.68
N GLU A 304 -6.30 -3.43 -9.35
CA GLU A 304 -5.30 -3.68 -10.39
C GLU A 304 -4.05 -4.33 -9.81
N ALA A 305 -3.43 -3.78 -8.76
CA ALA A 305 -2.27 -4.45 -8.15
C ALA A 305 -2.59 -5.86 -7.60
N MET A 306 -3.85 -6.15 -7.28
CA MET A 306 -4.28 -7.49 -6.89
C MET A 306 -4.40 -8.45 -8.07
N SER A 307 -5.00 -8.02 -9.19
CA SER A 307 -5.16 -8.84 -10.38
C SER A 307 -3.85 -8.91 -11.18
N ASP A 308 -3.07 -7.85 -11.23
CA ASP A 308 -1.77 -7.74 -11.87
C ASP A 308 -0.76 -7.06 -10.95
N SER A 309 -0.02 -7.86 -10.20
CA SER A 309 0.86 -7.30 -9.18
C SER A 309 2.21 -6.84 -9.72
N LEU A 310 2.52 -7.10 -10.99
CA LEU A 310 3.81 -6.80 -11.64
C LEU A 310 5.07 -7.39 -10.96
N ILE A 311 4.90 -8.26 -9.96
CA ILE A 311 6.01 -8.81 -9.17
C ILE A 311 6.92 -9.64 -10.07
N ASN A 312 8.23 -9.42 -9.94
CA ASN A 312 9.27 -9.96 -10.83
C ASN A 312 9.17 -9.46 -12.28
N ASN A 313 8.61 -8.26 -12.49
CA ASN A 313 8.41 -7.64 -13.81
C ASN A 313 7.60 -8.53 -14.76
N ARG A 314 6.47 -9.06 -14.26
CA ARG A 314 5.56 -9.92 -15.03
C ARG A 314 4.11 -9.49 -14.84
N SER A 315 3.49 -9.11 -15.95
CA SER A 315 2.06 -8.80 -16.03
C SER A 315 1.20 -10.06 -15.93
N ALA A 316 0.03 -9.94 -15.33
CA ALA A 316 -0.94 -11.00 -15.15
C ALA A 316 -2.24 -10.76 -15.92
N TRP A 317 -3.05 -9.74 -15.63
CA TRP A 317 -4.40 -9.63 -16.21
C TRP A 317 -4.65 -8.29 -16.87
N TYR A 318 -4.57 -8.27 -18.20
CA TYR A 318 -4.88 -7.09 -19.02
C TYR A 318 -5.51 -7.53 -20.34
N ASP A 319 -6.19 -6.62 -21.05
CA ASP A 319 -6.79 -6.93 -22.35
C ASP A 319 -5.83 -6.73 -23.54
N ALA A 320 -6.28 -7.02 -24.76
CA ALA A 320 -5.42 -6.91 -25.95
C ALA A 320 -4.89 -5.48 -26.22
N ALA A 321 -5.46 -4.45 -25.58
CA ALA A 321 -5.02 -3.06 -25.68
C ALA A 321 -4.23 -2.59 -24.44
N GLY A 322 -3.97 -3.47 -23.47
CA GLY A 322 -3.19 -3.15 -22.26
C GLY A 322 -4.03 -2.67 -21.08
N TYR A 323 -5.37 -2.69 -21.17
CA TYR A 323 -6.21 -2.20 -20.07
C TYR A 323 -6.48 -3.29 -19.04
N GLU A 324 -6.32 -2.95 -17.77
CA GLU A 324 -6.58 -3.81 -16.61
C GLU A 324 -8.04 -3.68 -16.11
N ASN A 325 -8.39 -4.32 -15.00
CA ASN A 325 -9.78 -4.31 -14.50
C ASN A 325 -10.28 -2.93 -14.07
N GLY A 326 -9.43 -2.13 -13.43
CA GLY A 326 -9.80 -0.78 -12.98
C GLY A 326 -9.97 0.14 -14.17
N ASP A 327 -9.01 0.11 -15.06
CA ASP A 327 -8.87 0.86 -16.30
C ASP A 327 -10.11 0.81 -17.19
N LYS A 328 -10.66 -0.39 -17.37
CA LYS A 328 -11.88 -0.60 -18.17
C LYS A 328 -13.12 0.00 -17.53
N CYS A 329 -13.08 0.25 -16.22
CA CYS A 329 -14.15 0.81 -15.42
C CYS A 329 -13.81 2.19 -14.83
N ALA A 330 -12.75 2.80 -15.35
CA ALA A 330 -12.31 4.15 -15.02
C ALA A 330 -13.50 5.11 -14.99
N TRP A 331 -13.63 5.84 -13.89
CA TRP A 331 -14.67 6.87 -13.71
C TRP A 331 -16.11 6.35 -13.69
N ASN A 332 -16.31 5.04 -13.53
CA ASN A 332 -17.62 4.45 -13.24
C ASN A 332 -17.81 4.32 -11.73
N PHE A 333 -18.71 5.11 -11.15
CA PHE A 333 -18.88 5.23 -9.71
C PHE A 333 -20.21 4.66 -9.23
N ALA A 334 -20.35 3.34 -9.36
CA ALA A 334 -21.58 2.65 -8.99
C ALA A 334 -21.53 1.98 -7.60
N SER A 335 -20.39 2.09 -6.90
CA SER A 335 -20.10 1.36 -5.66
C SER A 335 -19.71 2.25 -4.49
N THR A 336 -19.97 1.78 -3.27
CA THR A 336 -19.42 2.38 -2.04
C THR A 336 -18.84 1.33 -1.12
N VAL A 337 -17.73 1.67 -0.44
CA VAL A 337 -17.09 0.86 0.59
C VAL A 337 -17.04 1.67 1.86
N ASN A 338 -17.69 1.21 2.93
CA ASN A 338 -17.67 1.89 4.22
C ASN A 338 -18.05 3.39 4.12
N GLY A 339 -19.01 3.72 3.24
CA GLY A 339 -19.45 5.10 2.99
C GLY A 339 -18.49 5.95 2.14
N TYR A 340 -17.44 5.36 1.59
CA TYR A 340 -16.55 5.99 0.61
C TYR A 340 -16.90 5.56 -0.80
N ILE A 341 -16.79 6.49 -1.75
CA ILE A 341 -17.15 6.24 -3.14
C ILE A 341 -15.94 5.64 -3.84
N VAL A 342 -16.18 4.55 -4.56
CA VAL A 342 -15.14 3.77 -5.22
C VAL A 342 -15.57 3.51 -6.66
N GLN A 343 -14.59 3.29 -7.53
CA GLN A 343 -14.87 2.90 -8.90
C GLN A 343 -15.36 1.45 -8.92
N SER A 344 -16.16 1.10 -9.92
CA SER A 344 -16.43 -0.31 -10.26
C SER A 344 -15.18 -0.95 -10.85
N GLU A 345 -15.11 -2.27 -10.85
CA GLU A 345 -14.03 -3.04 -11.48
C GLU A 345 -14.60 -3.90 -12.61
N TYR A 346 -13.82 -4.13 -13.66
CA TYR A 346 -14.27 -4.95 -14.78
C TYR A 346 -14.38 -6.40 -14.36
N SER A 347 -15.34 -7.10 -14.95
CA SER A 347 -15.59 -8.51 -14.69
C SER A 347 -15.70 -9.29 -15.99
N ASN A 348 -14.75 -10.19 -16.22
CA ASN A 348 -14.83 -11.18 -17.31
C ASN A 348 -16.08 -12.08 -17.20
N THR A 349 -16.61 -12.28 -15.99
CA THR A 349 -17.80 -13.12 -15.76
C THR A 349 -19.09 -12.45 -16.25
N THR A 350 -19.19 -11.13 -16.11
CA THR A 350 -20.40 -10.37 -16.45
C THR A 350 -20.21 -9.48 -17.68
N HIS A 351 -18.99 -9.41 -18.21
CA HIS A 351 -18.55 -8.61 -19.36
C HIS A 351 -18.91 -7.12 -19.23
N ASN A 352 -18.88 -6.58 -18.00
CA ASN A 352 -19.23 -5.20 -17.69
C ASN A 352 -18.52 -4.71 -16.41
N CYS A 353 -18.88 -3.51 -15.96
CA CYS A 353 -18.43 -2.88 -14.73
C CYS A 353 -19.55 -2.94 -13.66
N PRO A 354 -19.77 -4.09 -13.00
CA PRO A 354 -20.84 -4.21 -12.02
C PRO A 354 -20.49 -3.47 -10.73
N ASN A 355 -21.42 -3.44 -9.78
CA ASN A 355 -21.13 -2.93 -8.45
C ASN A 355 -20.21 -3.93 -7.75
N LEU A 356 -19.20 -3.42 -7.05
CA LEU A 356 -18.33 -4.27 -6.24
C LEU A 356 -19.08 -4.90 -5.04
N THR A 357 -20.28 -4.43 -4.72
CA THR A 357 -21.16 -5.01 -3.68
C THR A 357 -22.20 -6.00 -4.21
N SER A 358 -22.35 -6.17 -5.54
CA SER A 358 -23.42 -7.01 -6.12
C SER A 358 -23.03 -8.47 -6.29
#